data_AF-A0A1H8UVR9-F1
#
_entry.id   AF-A0A1H8UVR9-F1
#
_cell.length_a   1.000
_cell.length_b   1.000
_cell.length_c   1.000
_cell.angle_alpha   90.00
_cell.angle_beta   90.00
_cell.angle_gamma   90.00
#
_symmetry.space_group_name_H-M   'P 1'
#
loop_
_entity.id
_entity.type
_entity.pdbx_description
1 polymer ?
#
loop_
_entity_poly.entity_id
_entity_poly.type
_entity_poly.pdbx_seq_one_letter_code
_entity_poly.pdbx_strand_id
1 'polypeptide(L)'
;MGYSNLRQWIEQLRKDKDLAVIEAPVDPYLELAEIHRRVIQEEGPALLFTNVKGTPFPVVTNLFGTVRRVDQAFGPRPEALMKSLMGAMETLLPPTVTGVWQEKGLLFDLLKVGIKNVPQGEAPILKVCQSTDPLKGLPRVTSWQEDGGPFVTLPLVYTESPSNPKDHNLGMYRIQIYDDQTTGVHWQIHKGGGFHHHEAEQRNEALPVSVFIGGPPALIATAIAPVPERMPELLLASMVLGGRLPMVKDPMGGHRIPAEAEFAIRGFVPPHERRPEGPFGDHYGYYSLKHDFPVMHVQRMWHRKDAIYPATIVGKPRQEDYYLGDFLQRLLSPAYPLVMPSVRSLWAYSESGSHTLASAVVRESYSREALVSAFRILGEGQLSLTKFLMLTNEPVDLSDFPKLLETVLERFDPAVDLFIFNKTSHDTLDYTGQRMNHGSKGVMMGIGDKVRELPRSYEEGNLTGIHAALPYCGGCLVVSGPSYTEDPELPQRLVGTLREKKTAWPLVILVDNAAETVKTQTSFLWTVFTRFNPATDIFAEATVKNHHIGYELPIVIDARMKPGYPDELFPREDIVELVDRKWKNYFPAGTF
;
A
#
# COMPACT_ATOMS: atom_id res chain seq x y z
N MET A 1 -10.97 -3.33 23.98
CA MET A 1 -10.79 -1.87 23.80
C MET A 1 -9.55 -1.70 22.94
N GLY A 2 -9.52 -0.71 22.05
CA GLY A 2 -8.32 -0.40 21.27
C GLY A 2 -7.20 0.15 22.14
N TYR A 3 -5.96 0.07 21.67
CA TYR A 3 -4.79 0.59 22.38
C TYR A 3 -4.70 2.10 22.25
N SER A 4 -4.68 2.81 23.39
CA SER A 4 -4.66 4.28 23.43
C SER A 4 -3.30 4.87 23.08
N ASN A 5 -2.24 4.06 23.13
CA ASN A 5 -0.89 4.44 22.75
C ASN A 5 -0.06 3.22 22.34
N LEU A 6 1.09 3.48 21.71
CA LEU A 6 2.02 2.46 21.24
C LEU A 6 2.49 1.52 22.36
N ARG A 7 2.66 2.05 23.57
CA ARG A 7 3.21 1.30 24.70
C ARG A 7 2.26 0.25 25.24
N GLN A 8 0.96 0.55 25.26
CA GLN A 8 -0.06 -0.45 25.59
C GLN A 8 -0.04 -1.60 24.58
N TRP A 9 0.22 -1.30 23.30
CA TRP A 9 0.34 -2.33 22.27
C TRP A 9 1.61 -3.18 22.45
N ILE A 10 2.77 -2.55 22.65
CA ILE A 10 4.04 -3.25 22.94
C ILE A 10 3.90 -4.14 24.20
N GLU A 11 3.25 -3.63 25.25
CA GLU A 11 3.03 -4.41 26.48
C GLU A 11 2.09 -5.59 26.27
N GLN A 12 1.09 -5.45 25.39
CA GLN A 12 0.25 -6.59 25.02
C GLN A 12 1.06 -7.65 24.27
N LEU A 13 1.83 -7.26 23.26
CA LEU A 13 2.71 -8.16 22.52
C LEU A 13 3.69 -8.89 23.45
N ARG A 14 4.23 -8.19 24.46
CA ARG A 14 5.07 -8.80 25.50
C ARG A 14 4.33 -9.88 26.30
N LYS A 15 3.09 -9.62 26.72
CA LYS A 15 2.26 -10.59 27.46
C LYS A 15 1.94 -11.81 26.62
N ASP A 16 1.71 -11.61 25.33
CA ASP A 16 1.38 -12.67 24.38
C ASP A 16 2.62 -13.43 23.89
N LYS A 17 3.81 -13.06 24.37
CA LYS A 17 5.11 -13.59 23.93
C LYS A 17 5.33 -13.42 22.42
N ASP A 18 4.82 -12.31 21.88
CA ASP A 18 4.90 -11.92 20.48
C ASP A 18 5.77 -10.66 20.30
N LEU A 19 6.74 -10.48 21.20
CA LEU A 19 7.73 -9.41 21.21
C LEU A 19 9.10 -9.97 21.58
N ALA A 20 10.06 -9.86 20.67
CA ALA A 20 11.47 -10.11 20.96
C ALA A 20 12.16 -8.79 21.36
N VAL A 21 12.85 -8.80 22.50
CA VAL A 21 13.63 -7.66 22.99
C VAL A 21 15.10 -7.92 22.67
N ILE A 22 15.68 -7.07 21.83
CA ILE A 22 17.06 -7.18 21.34
C ILE A 22 17.92 -6.14 22.07
N GLU A 23 18.72 -6.63 23.01
CA GLU A 23 19.63 -5.81 23.84
C GLU A 23 21.03 -5.66 23.23
N ALA A 24 21.41 -6.57 22.33
CA ALA A 24 22.66 -6.49 21.63
C ALA A 24 22.76 -5.19 20.81
N PRO A 25 23.94 -4.55 20.70
CA PRO A 25 24.11 -3.36 19.88
C PRO A 25 23.81 -3.66 18.40
N VAL A 26 22.87 -2.91 17.82
CA VAL A 26 22.45 -3.03 16.41
C VAL A 26 22.71 -1.72 15.67
N ASP A 27 23.28 -1.82 14.48
CA ASP A 27 23.46 -0.72 13.56
C ASP A 27 22.12 -0.38 12.86
N PRO A 28 21.65 0.88 12.90
CA PRO A 28 20.47 1.28 12.14
C PRO A 28 20.72 1.29 10.62
N TYR A 29 21.98 1.25 10.17
CA TYR A 29 22.33 1.10 8.76
C TYR A 29 22.35 -0.39 8.39
N LEU A 30 21.32 -0.83 7.64
CA LEU A 30 21.14 -2.17 7.06
C LEU A 30 20.99 -3.35 8.05
N GLU A 31 21.76 -3.41 9.14
CA GLU A 31 21.75 -4.51 10.11
C GLU A 31 20.38 -4.67 10.78
N LEU A 32 19.79 -3.58 11.28
CA LEU A 32 18.42 -3.58 11.83
C LEU A 32 17.39 -4.07 10.81
N ALA A 33 17.50 -3.58 9.59
CA ALA A 33 16.55 -3.89 8.52
C ALA A 33 16.64 -5.37 8.09
N GLU A 34 17.86 -5.93 8.08
CA GLU A 34 18.07 -7.34 7.76
C GLU A 34 17.50 -8.27 8.82
N ILE A 35 17.67 -7.94 10.11
CA ILE A 35 17.04 -8.69 11.20
C ILE A 35 15.51 -8.66 11.04
N HIS A 36 14.93 -7.49 10.79
CA HIS A 36 13.49 -7.34 10.56
C HIS A 36 12.99 -8.21 9.40
N ARG A 37 13.65 -8.12 8.22
CA ARG A 37 13.23 -8.85 7.01
C ARG A 37 13.17 -10.37 7.23
N ARG A 38 14.16 -10.94 7.90
CA ARG A 38 14.16 -12.38 8.22
C ARG A 38 13.05 -12.76 9.18
N VAL A 39 12.80 -11.94 10.19
CA VAL A 39 11.75 -12.21 11.19
C VAL A 39 10.37 -12.13 10.55
N ILE A 40 10.08 -11.09 9.77
CA ILE A 40 8.76 -10.95 9.14
C ILE A 40 8.51 -12.00 8.04
N GLN A 41 9.54 -12.43 7.31
CA GLN A 41 9.44 -13.51 6.31
C GLN A 41 8.99 -14.84 6.94
N GLU A 42 9.39 -15.10 8.18
CA GLU A 42 8.98 -16.26 8.96
C GLU A 42 7.77 -15.98 9.87
N GLU A 43 7.07 -14.87 9.64
CA GLU A 43 5.92 -14.40 10.44
C GLU A 43 6.20 -14.32 11.96
N GLY A 44 7.45 -14.00 12.31
CA GLY A 44 7.93 -13.90 13.70
C GLY A 44 7.45 -12.65 14.46
N PRO A 45 7.90 -12.49 15.72
CA PRO A 45 7.36 -11.51 16.65
C PRO A 45 7.75 -10.07 16.31
N ALA A 46 7.13 -9.11 17.02
CA ALA A 46 7.56 -7.72 16.96
C ALA A 46 8.97 -7.58 17.55
N LEU A 47 9.74 -6.61 17.07
CA LEU A 47 11.13 -6.45 17.47
C LEU A 47 11.32 -5.13 18.21
N LEU A 48 11.79 -5.19 19.46
CA LEU A 48 12.19 -4.02 20.23
C LEU A 48 13.71 -4.00 20.41
N PHE A 49 14.38 -3.15 19.63
CA PHE A 49 15.81 -2.91 19.72
C PHE A 49 16.08 -1.86 20.79
N THR A 50 16.69 -2.26 21.91
CA THR A 50 16.93 -1.34 23.04
C THR A 50 18.27 -0.61 22.96
N ASN A 51 19.16 -1.06 22.07
CA ASN A 51 20.51 -0.50 21.91
C ASN A 51 20.84 -0.30 20.42
N VAL A 52 20.30 0.77 19.84
CA VAL A 52 20.56 1.16 18.44
C VAL A 52 21.68 2.20 18.42
N LYS A 53 22.72 1.96 17.61
CA LYS A 53 23.90 2.85 17.56
C LYS A 53 23.50 4.26 17.12
N GLY A 54 24.10 5.27 17.74
CA GLY A 54 23.95 6.68 17.35
C GLY A 54 22.64 7.35 17.78
N THR A 55 21.80 6.68 18.57
CA THR A 55 20.53 7.23 19.09
C THR A 55 20.32 6.83 20.55
N PRO A 56 19.73 7.71 21.39
CA PRO A 56 19.33 7.34 22.75
C PRO A 56 17.96 6.62 22.80
N PHE A 57 17.26 6.52 21.67
CA PHE A 57 15.90 6.00 21.62
C PHE A 57 15.89 4.52 21.22
N PRO A 58 15.14 3.66 21.92
CA PRO A 58 14.87 2.31 21.43
C PRO A 58 14.03 2.37 20.15
N VAL A 59 14.26 1.43 19.24
CA VAL A 59 13.52 1.31 17.98
C VAL A 59 12.62 0.08 18.06
N VAL A 60 11.34 0.23 17.70
CA VAL A 60 10.42 -0.90 17.57
C VAL A 60 10.02 -1.07 16.11
N THR A 61 10.03 -2.31 15.63
CA THR A 61 9.61 -2.63 14.26
C THR A 61 8.79 -3.90 14.24
N ASN A 62 8.21 -4.22 13.08
CA ASN A 62 7.39 -5.39 12.88
C ASN A 62 6.21 -5.37 13.85
N LEU A 63 5.53 -4.23 14.04
CA LEU A 63 4.39 -4.12 14.96
C LEU A 63 3.12 -4.79 14.40
N PHE A 64 3.03 -4.87 13.07
CA PHE A 64 1.86 -5.31 12.33
C PHE A 64 2.16 -6.38 11.27
N GLY A 65 3.34 -7.00 11.29
CA GLY A 65 3.78 -7.93 10.23
C GLY A 65 3.18 -9.34 10.29
N THR A 66 1.94 -9.50 10.76
CA THR A 66 1.15 -10.74 10.62
C THR A 66 -0.33 -10.40 10.66
N VAL A 67 -1.17 -11.19 9.99
CA VAL A 67 -2.64 -11.08 10.08
C VAL A 67 -3.10 -11.13 11.54
N ARG A 68 -2.58 -12.07 12.34
CA ARG A 68 -2.93 -12.22 13.76
C ARG A 68 -2.71 -10.94 14.56
N ARG A 69 -1.54 -10.31 14.43
CA ARG A 69 -1.21 -9.07 15.16
C ARG A 69 -2.07 -7.90 14.71
N VAL A 70 -2.39 -7.79 13.42
CA VAL A 70 -3.30 -6.77 12.92
C VAL A 70 -4.72 -6.97 13.47
N ASP A 71 -5.25 -8.19 13.41
CA ASP A 71 -6.57 -8.52 13.96
C ASP A 71 -6.61 -8.29 15.49
N GLN A 72 -5.52 -8.55 16.21
CA GLN A 72 -5.39 -8.24 17.65
C GLN A 72 -5.28 -6.74 17.94
N ALA A 73 -4.58 -5.98 17.10
CA ALA A 73 -4.36 -4.55 17.27
C ALA A 73 -5.67 -3.75 17.16
N PHE A 74 -6.54 -4.14 16.22
CA PHE A 74 -7.75 -3.39 15.89
C PHE A 74 -9.05 -4.09 16.31
N GLY A 75 -9.04 -5.42 16.41
CA GLY A 75 -10.19 -6.24 16.77
C GLY A 75 -11.31 -6.23 15.71
N PRO A 76 -12.39 -7.01 15.90
CA PRO A 76 -13.51 -7.07 14.97
C PRO A 76 -14.47 -5.86 15.10
N ARG A 77 -14.29 -5.03 16.14
CA ARG A 77 -15.22 -3.94 16.45
C ARG A 77 -15.32 -2.88 15.33
N PRO A 78 -14.22 -2.39 14.74
CA PRO A 78 -14.30 -1.38 13.69
C PRO A 78 -15.06 -1.88 12.46
N GLU A 79 -14.81 -3.14 12.04
CA GLU A 79 -15.53 -3.77 10.93
C GLU A 79 -17.02 -3.93 11.25
N ALA A 80 -17.36 -4.40 12.46
CA ALA A 80 -18.73 -4.53 12.90
C ALA A 80 -19.45 -3.17 12.95
N LEU A 81 -18.78 -2.13 13.45
CA LEU A 81 -19.31 -0.77 13.49
C LEU A 81 -19.54 -0.23 12.08
N MET A 82 -18.60 -0.42 11.15
CA MET A 82 -18.79 -0.02 9.76
C MET A 82 -19.99 -0.75 9.14
N LYS A 83 -20.09 -2.06 9.32
CA LYS A 83 -21.22 -2.85 8.82
C LYS A 83 -22.57 -2.39 9.40
N SER A 84 -22.62 -2.11 10.69
CA SER A 84 -23.81 -1.56 11.35
C SER A 84 -24.16 -0.16 10.84
N LEU A 85 -23.17 0.72 10.62
CA LEU A 85 -23.41 2.04 10.03
C LEU A 85 -24.06 1.92 8.65
N MET A 86 -23.56 1.01 7.80
CA MET A 86 -24.09 0.81 6.46
C MET A 86 -25.51 0.22 6.47
N GLY A 87 -25.78 -0.79 7.31
CA GLY A 87 -27.12 -1.35 7.45
C GLY A 87 -28.13 -0.35 8.01
N ALA A 88 -27.70 0.51 8.94
CA ALA A 88 -28.54 1.53 9.53
C ALA A 88 -28.88 2.67 8.56
N MET A 89 -28.11 2.91 7.50
CA MET A 89 -28.43 3.96 6.53
C MET A 89 -29.77 3.71 5.83
N GLU A 90 -30.11 2.45 5.55
CA GLU A 90 -31.43 2.09 5.00
C GLU A 90 -32.56 2.36 6.00
N THR A 91 -32.31 2.14 7.29
CA THR A 91 -33.28 2.35 8.38
C THR A 91 -33.44 3.83 8.76
N LEU A 92 -32.36 4.61 8.66
CA LEU A 92 -32.29 6.02 9.07
C LEU A 92 -32.62 6.99 7.93
N LEU A 93 -32.84 6.51 6.70
CA LEU A 93 -33.22 7.31 5.55
C LEU A 93 -34.57 6.82 4.96
N PRO A 94 -35.70 7.51 5.22
CA PRO A 94 -35.84 8.78 5.94
C PRO A 94 -35.75 8.61 7.48
N PRO A 95 -35.30 9.66 8.21
CA PRO A 95 -35.13 9.57 9.66
C PRO A 95 -36.49 9.52 10.35
N THR A 96 -36.89 8.33 10.78
CA THR A 96 -38.10 8.11 11.60
C THR A 96 -37.74 7.95 13.07
N VAL A 97 -38.63 8.36 13.98
CA VAL A 97 -38.42 8.17 15.43
C VAL A 97 -38.20 6.69 15.77
N THR A 98 -38.93 5.80 15.09
CA THR A 98 -38.77 4.35 15.21
C THR A 98 -37.40 3.89 14.75
N GLY A 99 -36.92 4.34 13.59
CA GLY A 99 -35.59 4.00 13.08
C GLY A 99 -34.46 4.50 13.98
N VAL A 100 -34.56 5.72 14.50
CA VAL A 100 -33.59 6.28 15.47
C VAL A 100 -33.57 5.47 16.78
N TRP A 101 -34.73 5.02 17.26
CA TRP A 101 -34.80 4.18 18.46
C TRP A 101 -34.23 2.77 18.23
N GLN A 102 -34.49 2.19 17.05
CA GLN A 102 -33.93 0.89 16.65
C GLN A 102 -32.39 0.92 16.63
N GLU A 103 -31.82 2.03 16.15
CA GLU A 103 -30.37 2.22 16.02
C GLU A 103 -29.72 2.93 17.23
N LYS A 104 -30.38 2.97 18.39
CA LYS A 104 -29.86 3.67 19.58
C LYS A 104 -28.45 3.20 20.00
N GLY A 105 -28.15 1.92 19.85
CA GLY A 105 -26.83 1.34 20.21
C GLY A 105 -25.72 1.92 19.34
N LEU A 106 -25.98 2.02 18.03
CA LEU A 106 -25.09 2.63 17.05
C LEU A 106 -24.85 4.11 17.36
N LEU A 107 -25.91 4.85 17.68
CA LEU A 107 -25.80 6.27 18.06
C LEU A 107 -24.95 6.46 19.33
N PHE A 108 -25.10 5.58 20.33
CA PHE A 108 -24.24 5.60 21.53
C PHE A 108 -22.77 5.33 21.22
N ASP A 109 -22.48 4.45 20.26
CA ASP A 109 -21.11 4.19 19.83
C ASP A 109 -20.53 5.34 19.00
N LEU A 110 -21.34 5.97 18.14
CA LEU A 110 -20.94 7.18 17.40
C LEU A 110 -20.62 8.36 18.32
N LEU A 111 -21.32 8.52 19.45
CA LEU A 111 -20.99 9.56 20.45
C LEU A 111 -19.59 9.42 21.08
N LYS A 112 -19.01 8.21 21.01
CA LYS A 112 -17.64 7.91 21.46
C LYS A 112 -16.60 8.25 20.40
N VAL A 113 -16.99 8.44 19.14
CA VAL A 113 -16.11 8.85 18.05
C VAL A 113 -15.91 10.37 18.10
N GLY A 114 -14.69 10.83 17.88
CA GLY A 114 -14.33 12.24 17.83
C GLY A 114 -13.00 12.53 18.51
N ILE A 115 -12.77 13.80 18.80
CA ILE A 115 -11.51 14.26 19.40
C ILE A 115 -11.76 14.68 20.85
N LYS A 116 -10.86 14.31 21.76
CA LYS A 116 -10.82 14.77 23.14
C LYS A 116 -9.66 15.74 23.33
N ASN A 117 -9.90 16.86 24.01
CA ASN A 117 -8.85 17.78 24.44
C ASN A 117 -8.14 17.23 25.68
N VAL A 118 -6.80 17.15 25.64
CA VAL A 118 -5.95 16.83 26.79
C VAL A 118 -5.29 18.11 27.28
N PRO A 119 -5.29 18.42 28.60
CA PRO A 119 -4.52 19.52 29.16
C PRO A 119 -3.02 19.38 28.90
N GLN A 120 -2.32 20.50 28.65
CA GLN A 120 -0.90 20.47 28.28
C GLN A 120 0.00 19.76 29.32
N GLY A 121 -0.27 19.95 30.63
CA GLY A 121 0.51 19.30 31.70
C GLY A 121 0.35 17.78 31.75
N GLU A 122 -0.78 17.25 31.25
CA GLU A 122 -1.11 15.83 31.26
C GLU A 122 -0.60 15.09 30.01
N ALA A 123 -0.35 15.80 28.90
CA ALA A 123 0.06 15.19 27.64
C ALA A 123 1.50 14.65 27.69
N PRO A 124 1.72 13.32 27.54
CA PRO A 124 3.06 12.75 27.56
C PRO A 124 4.00 13.27 26.47
N ILE A 125 3.47 13.61 25.29
CA ILE A 125 4.28 14.10 24.15
C ILE A 125 5.01 15.42 24.44
N LEU A 126 4.50 16.26 25.35
CA LEU A 126 5.03 17.61 25.61
C LEU A 126 6.16 17.64 26.67
N LYS A 127 6.79 16.51 27.00
CA LYS A 127 7.77 16.44 28.09
C LYS A 127 9.15 16.99 27.71
N VAL A 128 9.56 16.87 26.45
CA VAL A 128 10.82 17.41 25.94
C VAL A 128 10.56 18.18 24.64
N CYS A 129 11.08 19.39 24.54
CA CYS A 129 11.07 20.21 23.32
C CYS A 129 12.50 20.46 22.87
N GLN A 130 12.80 20.18 21.60
CA GLN A 130 14.08 20.46 20.98
C GLN A 130 13.86 21.40 19.79
N SER A 131 14.34 22.65 19.90
CA SER A 131 14.24 23.66 18.84
C SER A 131 15.59 23.93 18.15
N THR A 132 16.70 23.58 18.78
CA THR A 132 18.03 23.63 18.17
C THR A 132 18.39 22.24 17.70
N ASP A 133 18.77 22.10 16.43
CA ASP A 133 19.00 20.82 15.76
C ASP A 133 17.89 19.79 16.04
N PRO A 134 16.61 20.09 15.74
CA PRO A 134 15.46 19.32 16.23
C PRO A 134 15.48 17.82 15.94
N LEU A 135 16.17 17.38 14.88
CA LEU A 135 16.23 15.97 14.48
C LEU A 135 17.45 15.24 15.05
N LYS A 136 18.33 15.95 15.76
CA LYS A 136 19.55 15.38 16.35
C LYS A 136 19.20 14.25 17.32
N GLY A 137 19.83 13.11 17.11
CA GLY A 137 19.64 11.90 17.91
C GLY A 137 18.46 11.02 17.49
N LEU A 138 17.65 11.42 16.50
CA LEU A 138 16.67 10.49 15.91
C LEU A 138 17.38 9.27 15.29
N PRO A 139 16.81 8.06 15.40
CA PRO A 139 17.38 6.87 14.76
C PRO A 139 17.55 7.09 13.24
N ARG A 140 18.76 6.87 12.74
CA ARG A 140 19.10 7.03 11.32
C ARG A 140 18.93 5.69 10.58
N VAL A 141 17.69 5.19 10.53
CA VAL A 141 17.38 3.90 9.90
C VAL A 141 17.53 3.99 8.39
N THR A 142 18.39 3.14 7.83
CA THR A 142 18.59 2.98 6.39
C THR A 142 18.36 1.52 6.04
N SER A 143 17.37 1.25 5.20
CA SER A 143 16.82 -0.10 4.99
C SER A 143 17.59 -0.87 3.91
N TRP A 144 18.02 -0.15 2.88
CA TRP A 144 18.67 -0.71 1.70
C TRP A 144 19.94 0.06 1.35
N GLN A 145 20.91 -0.63 0.76
CA GLN A 145 22.25 -0.12 0.53
C GLN A 145 22.33 1.09 -0.42
N GLU A 146 21.35 1.22 -1.33
CA GLU A 146 21.26 2.34 -2.27
C GLU A 146 20.27 3.42 -1.84
N ASP A 147 19.67 3.29 -0.65
CA ASP A 147 18.81 4.35 -0.10
C ASP A 147 19.61 5.66 -0.02
N GLY A 148 19.03 6.77 -0.48
CA GLY A 148 19.68 8.07 -0.52
C GLY A 148 20.05 8.66 0.85
N GLY A 149 19.65 8.00 1.93
CA GLY A 149 19.93 8.38 3.31
C GLY A 149 19.05 7.64 4.31
N PRO A 150 18.99 8.12 5.57
CA PRO A 150 18.08 7.59 6.57
C PRO A 150 16.66 8.13 6.37
N PHE A 151 15.67 7.31 6.68
CA PHE A 151 14.25 7.61 6.49
C PHE A 151 13.42 7.41 7.76
N VAL A 152 12.45 8.30 7.96
CA VAL A 152 11.30 8.01 8.83
C VAL A 152 10.31 7.19 8.01
N THR A 153 10.07 5.95 8.42
CA THR A 153 9.30 4.96 7.65
C THR A 153 7.86 4.76 8.12
N LEU A 154 7.51 5.17 9.35
CA LEU A 154 6.12 5.29 9.82
C LEU A 154 5.71 6.74 10.18
N PRO A 155 5.96 7.74 9.31
CA PRO A 155 5.61 9.13 9.58
C PRO A 155 4.10 9.35 9.36
N LEU A 156 3.43 9.96 10.33
CA LEU A 156 2.04 10.41 10.19
C LEU A 156 2.05 11.90 9.88
N VAL A 157 2.04 12.22 8.59
CA VAL A 157 2.18 13.59 8.08
C VAL A 157 0.81 14.27 8.04
N TYR A 158 0.66 15.28 8.88
CA TYR A 158 -0.54 16.07 9.02
C TYR A 158 -0.40 17.46 8.38
N THR A 159 -1.35 17.80 7.53
CA THR A 159 -1.45 19.08 6.81
C THR A 159 -2.89 19.57 6.79
N GLU A 160 -3.07 20.88 6.66
CA GLU A 160 -4.38 21.54 6.53
C GLU A 160 -4.36 22.38 5.25
N SER A 161 -5.50 22.49 4.56
CA SER A 161 -5.62 23.34 3.37
C SER A 161 -5.36 24.81 3.72
N PRO A 162 -4.51 25.52 2.95
CA PRO A 162 -4.32 26.96 3.09
C PRO A 162 -5.61 27.80 2.98
N SER A 163 -6.58 27.41 2.15
CA SER A 163 -7.88 28.12 2.03
C SER A 163 -8.87 27.76 3.13
N ASN A 164 -8.87 26.50 3.57
CA ASN A 164 -9.85 25.97 4.48
C ASN A 164 -9.19 25.06 5.53
N PRO A 165 -8.70 25.60 6.66
CA PRO A 165 -8.00 24.80 7.67
C PRO A 165 -8.83 23.69 8.33
N LYS A 166 -10.15 23.62 8.08
CA LYS A 166 -10.99 22.49 8.50
C LYS A 166 -10.80 21.26 7.62
N ASP A 167 -10.36 21.46 6.39
CA ASP A 167 -9.93 20.41 5.48
C ASP A 167 -8.50 20.00 5.85
N HIS A 168 -8.37 18.80 6.38
CA HIS A 168 -7.13 18.28 6.92
C HIS A 168 -6.86 16.89 6.38
N ASN A 169 -5.59 16.56 6.22
CA ASN A 169 -5.14 15.26 5.77
C ASN A 169 -4.13 14.69 6.76
N LEU A 170 -4.34 13.43 7.16
CA LEU A 170 -3.31 12.63 7.81
C LEU A 170 -2.89 11.51 6.87
N GLY A 171 -1.70 11.62 6.29
CA GLY A 171 -1.16 10.62 5.36
C GLY A 171 0.17 10.05 5.84
N MET A 172 0.53 8.86 5.35
CA MET A 172 1.85 8.29 5.54
C MET A 172 2.72 8.57 4.30
N TYR A 173 3.70 9.47 4.46
CA TYR A 173 4.62 9.89 3.39
C TYR A 173 6.04 9.76 3.91
N ARG A 174 6.89 8.92 3.29
CA ARG A 174 8.26 8.73 3.77
C ARG A 174 9.00 10.07 3.86
N ILE A 175 9.79 10.22 4.91
CA ILE A 175 10.55 11.45 5.19
C ILE A 175 12.04 11.13 5.16
N GLN A 176 12.75 11.61 4.13
CA GLN A 176 14.21 11.49 4.09
C GLN A 176 14.83 12.52 5.03
N ILE A 177 15.75 12.10 5.89
CA ILE A 177 16.43 13.03 6.79
C ILE A 177 17.77 13.45 6.16
N TYR A 178 17.87 14.72 5.76
CA TYR A 178 19.10 15.26 5.15
C TYR A 178 20.13 15.67 6.19
N ASP A 179 19.70 16.37 7.23
CA ASP A 179 20.55 16.87 8.31
C ASP A 179 19.75 16.93 9.62
N ASP A 180 20.13 17.79 10.58
CA ASP A 180 19.42 17.91 11.86
C ASP A 180 18.25 18.92 11.83
N GLN A 181 18.00 19.58 10.70
CA GLN A 181 17.01 20.66 10.53
C GLN A 181 16.18 20.56 9.25
N THR A 182 16.57 19.75 8.26
CA THR A 182 15.86 19.64 6.97
C THR A 182 15.57 18.19 6.59
N THR A 183 14.41 18.01 5.94
CA THR A 183 13.95 16.69 5.47
C THR A 183 13.32 16.79 4.08
N GLY A 184 13.34 15.70 3.31
CA GLY A 184 12.57 15.54 2.08
C GLY A 184 11.21 14.94 2.40
N VAL A 185 10.13 15.50 1.84
CA VAL A 185 8.76 15.00 2.05
C VAL A 185 8.24 14.38 0.76
N HIS A 186 8.14 13.06 0.73
CA HIS A 186 7.66 12.33 -0.44
C HIS A 186 6.14 12.11 -0.39
N TRP A 187 5.35 13.18 -0.52
CA TRP A 187 3.93 13.02 -0.83
C TRP A 187 3.75 12.83 -2.35
N GLN A 188 2.96 11.83 -2.72
CA GLN A 188 2.64 11.59 -4.13
C GLN A 188 1.62 12.60 -4.65
N ILE A 189 1.59 12.77 -5.97
CA ILE A 189 0.50 13.48 -6.64
C ILE A 189 -0.83 12.75 -6.36
N HIS A 190 -1.94 13.50 -6.31
CA HIS A 190 -3.29 12.97 -6.00
C HIS A 190 -3.53 12.50 -4.54
N LYS A 191 -2.58 12.65 -3.62
CA LYS A 191 -2.81 12.43 -2.18
C LYS A 191 -3.04 13.77 -1.48
N GLY A 192 -3.76 13.79 -0.34
CA GLY A 192 -4.20 15.03 0.32
C GLY A 192 -3.07 16.01 0.65
N GLY A 193 -1.94 15.54 1.19
CA GLY A 193 -0.77 16.40 1.44
C GLY A 193 -0.21 17.07 0.16
N GLY A 194 -0.25 16.36 -0.97
CA GLY A 194 0.15 16.90 -2.28
C GLY A 194 -0.80 17.98 -2.79
N PHE A 195 -2.11 17.83 -2.57
CA PHE A 195 -3.10 18.87 -2.90
C PHE A 195 -2.92 20.13 -2.06
N HIS A 196 -2.75 19.99 -0.74
CA HIS A 196 -2.49 21.14 0.14
C HIS A 196 -1.19 21.87 -0.22
N HIS A 197 -0.14 21.14 -0.58
CA HIS A 197 1.12 21.74 -1.04
C HIS A 197 0.96 22.45 -2.38
N HIS A 198 0.23 21.86 -3.33
CA HIS A 198 -0.06 22.50 -4.61
C HIS A 198 -0.83 23.81 -4.42
N GLU A 199 -1.82 23.82 -3.53
CA GLU A 199 -2.55 25.04 -3.17
C GLU A 199 -1.62 26.10 -2.55
N ALA A 200 -0.72 25.69 -1.64
CA ALA A 200 0.27 26.59 -1.04
C ALA A 200 1.24 27.17 -2.09
N GLU A 201 1.68 26.36 -3.05
CA GLU A 201 2.50 26.79 -4.20
C GLU A 201 1.76 27.84 -5.06
N GLN A 202 0.48 27.62 -5.38
CA GLN A 202 -0.32 28.58 -6.14
C GLN A 202 -0.47 29.93 -5.42
N ARG A 203 -0.43 29.92 -4.09
CA ARG A 203 -0.49 31.11 -3.23
C ARG A 203 0.88 31.70 -2.93
N ASN A 204 1.96 31.02 -3.30
CA ASN A 204 3.33 31.37 -2.93
C ASN A 204 3.51 31.54 -1.41
N GLU A 205 2.88 30.64 -0.64
CA GLU A 205 2.93 30.57 0.82
C GLU A 205 3.58 29.26 1.28
N ALA A 206 4.25 29.26 2.43
CA ALA A 206 4.80 28.03 3.00
C ALA A 206 3.68 27.20 3.66
N LEU A 207 3.63 25.91 3.36
CA LEU A 207 2.67 24.98 3.97
C LEU A 207 3.17 24.56 5.36
N PRO A 208 2.43 24.80 6.45
CA PRO A 208 2.79 24.26 7.75
C PRO A 208 2.59 22.74 7.77
N VAL A 209 3.58 22.00 8.26
CA VAL A 209 3.55 20.51 8.30
C VAL A 209 3.86 20.02 9.71
N SER A 210 3.15 18.98 10.16
CA SER A 210 3.50 18.24 11.38
C SER A 210 3.67 16.77 11.05
N VAL A 211 4.76 16.15 11.51
CA VAL A 211 5.00 14.71 11.38
C VAL A 211 4.91 14.10 12.76
N PHE A 212 3.91 13.25 12.99
CA PHE A 212 3.79 12.48 14.22
C PHE A 212 4.41 11.11 14.03
N ILE A 213 5.07 10.60 15.06
CA ILE A 213 5.68 9.26 15.05
C ILE A 213 5.19 8.54 16.31
N GLY A 214 4.64 7.34 16.12
CA GLY A 214 3.97 6.58 17.17
C GLY A 214 2.58 7.11 17.54
N GLY A 215 2.17 6.92 18.78
CA GLY A 215 0.80 7.19 19.23
C GLY A 215 -0.09 5.95 19.19
N PRO A 216 -1.43 6.12 19.24
CA PRO A 216 -2.36 5.02 19.09
C PRO A 216 -2.11 4.24 17.79
N PRO A 217 -2.04 2.89 17.79
CA PRO A 217 -1.94 2.07 16.59
C PRO A 217 -2.99 2.41 15.52
N ALA A 218 -4.18 2.82 15.96
CA ALA A 218 -5.25 3.26 15.08
C ALA A 218 -4.81 4.41 14.15
N LEU A 219 -4.00 5.37 14.62
CA LEU A 219 -3.50 6.46 13.77
C LEU A 219 -2.60 5.96 12.65
N ILE A 220 -1.74 4.98 12.95
CA ILE A 220 -0.81 4.38 11.97
C ILE A 220 -1.61 3.71 10.86
N ALA A 221 -2.58 2.86 11.23
CA ALA A 221 -3.44 2.20 10.25
C ALA A 221 -4.24 3.21 9.41
N THR A 222 -4.84 4.23 10.02
CA THR A 222 -5.68 5.16 9.25
C THR A 222 -4.91 6.10 8.34
N ALA A 223 -3.62 6.35 8.60
CA ALA A 223 -2.80 7.21 7.76
C ALA A 223 -2.49 6.61 6.38
N ILE A 224 -2.71 5.30 6.20
CA ILE A 224 -2.60 4.63 4.90
C ILE A 224 -3.98 4.23 4.32
N ALA A 225 -5.08 4.52 5.03
CA ALA A 225 -6.41 4.12 4.61
C ALA A 225 -6.86 4.91 3.37
N PRO A 226 -7.40 4.25 2.33
CA PRO A 226 -8.02 4.93 1.20
C PRO A 226 -9.43 5.40 1.57
N VAL A 227 -9.51 6.39 2.46
CA VAL A 227 -10.79 6.93 2.93
C VAL A 227 -11.50 7.71 1.82
N PRO A 228 -12.85 7.65 1.75
CA PRO A 228 -13.60 8.57 0.91
C PRO A 228 -13.28 10.02 1.29
N GLU A 229 -13.19 10.92 0.30
CA GLU A 229 -12.77 12.34 0.50
C GLU A 229 -13.55 13.10 1.59
N ARG A 230 -14.75 12.62 1.96
CA ARG A 230 -15.61 13.24 2.97
C ARG A 230 -15.46 12.66 4.37
N MET A 231 -14.58 11.69 4.59
CA MET A 231 -14.34 11.05 5.89
C MET A 231 -12.97 11.44 6.44
N PRO A 232 -12.89 12.37 7.41
CA PRO A 232 -11.61 12.79 7.99
C PRO A 232 -10.87 11.63 8.69
N GLU A 233 -9.58 11.46 8.43
CA GLU A 233 -8.79 10.31 8.92
C GLU A 233 -8.72 10.27 10.45
N LEU A 234 -8.70 11.43 11.10
CA LEU A 234 -8.71 11.52 12.57
C LEU A 234 -10.01 10.97 13.18
N LEU A 235 -11.15 11.10 12.48
CA LEU A 235 -12.41 10.50 12.91
C LEU A 235 -12.40 9.00 12.68
N LEU A 236 -11.86 8.54 11.55
CA LEU A 236 -11.66 7.11 11.32
C LEU A 236 -10.73 6.52 12.40
N ALA A 237 -9.65 7.21 12.77
CA ALA A 237 -8.73 6.77 13.81
C ALA A 237 -9.44 6.63 15.16
N SER A 238 -10.32 7.58 15.50
CA SER A 238 -11.16 7.50 16.69
C SER A 238 -12.16 6.33 16.64
N MET A 239 -12.71 6.05 15.47
CA MET A 239 -13.62 4.91 15.25
C MET A 239 -12.89 3.58 15.43
N VAL A 240 -11.71 3.42 14.83
CA VAL A 240 -10.84 2.24 14.97
C VAL A 240 -10.36 2.08 16.41
N LEU A 241 -9.98 3.18 17.08
CA LEU A 241 -9.63 3.20 18.50
C LEU A 241 -10.82 2.77 19.40
N GLY A 242 -12.05 3.01 18.94
CA GLY A 242 -13.29 2.72 19.66
C GLY A 242 -13.61 3.75 20.76
N GLY A 243 -13.03 4.95 20.68
CA GLY A 243 -13.13 6.04 21.64
C GLY A 243 -12.48 7.33 21.11
N ARG A 244 -12.67 8.44 21.83
CA ARG A 244 -12.21 9.76 21.37
C ARG A 244 -10.69 9.83 21.32
N LEU A 245 -10.15 10.32 20.21
CA LEU A 245 -8.71 10.51 20.00
C LEU A 245 -8.18 11.62 20.93
N PRO A 246 -7.24 11.34 21.85
CA PRO A 246 -6.69 12.36 22.74
C PRO A 246 -5.70 13.25 21.99
N MET A 247 -5.99 14.55 21.96
CA MET A 247 -5.22 15.57 21.23
C MET A 247 -4.94 16.77 22.14
N VAL A 248 -3.73 17.31 22.09
CA VAL A 248 -3.27 18.47 22.89
C VAL A 248 -2.96 19.66 21.97
N LYS A 249 -3.08 20.89 22.49
CA LYS A 249 -2.62 22.09 21.79
C LYS A 249 -1.11 22.24 21.96
N ASP A 250 -0.38 22.50 20.87
CA ASP A 250 1.04 22.85 20.94
C ASP A 250 1.21 24.15 21.77
N PRO A 251 1.98 24.14 22.87
CA PRO A 251 2.27 25.34 23.66
C PRO A 251 2.89 26.49 22.87
N MET A 252 3.56 26.18 21.76
CA MET A 252 4.24 27.14 20.89
C MET A 252 3.46 27.42 19.58
N GLY A 253 2.16 27.12 19.55
CA GLY A 253 1.28 27.36 18.40
C GLY A 253 1.41 26.33 17.28
N GLY A 254 0.51 26.36 16.28
CA GLY A 254 0.50 25.40 15.17
C GLY A 254 -0.52 24.27 15.36
N HIS A 255 -0.34 23.17 14.62
CA HIS A 255 -1.28 22.06 14.60
C HIS A 255 -1.42 21.41 15.99
N ARG A 256 -2.60 20.82 16.24
CA ARG A 256 -2.80 19.99 17.43
C ARG A 256 -2.02 18.69 17.31
N ILE A 257 -1.58 18.16 18.44
CA ILE A 257 -0.70 16.99 18.51
C ILE A 257 -1.47 15.83 19.15
N PRO A 258 -1.41 14.59 18.62
CA PRO A 258 -1.87 13.41 19.34
C PRO A 258 -1.13 13.32 20.68
N ALA A 259 -1.86 13.41 21.79
CA ALA A 259 -1.27 13.57 23.12
C ALA A 259 -0.38 12.38 23.51
N GLU A 260 -0.70 11.21 22.96
CA GLU A 260 -0.05 9.93 23.21
C GLU A 260 1.03 9.57 22.19
N ALA A 261 1.36 10.45 21.23
CA ALA A 261 2.47 10.24 20.30
C ALA A 261 3.83 10.11 21.02
N GLU A 262 4.80 9.48 20.35
CA GLU A 262 6.17 9.37 20.88
C GLU A 262 7.01 10.57 20.45
N PHE A 263 6.84 11.03 19.19
CA PHE A 263 7.47 12.23 18.63
C PHE A 263 6.46 13.06 17.83
N ALA A 264 6.68 14.38 17.81
CA ALA A 264 5.96 15.32 16.96
C ALA A 264 6.94 16.36 16.41
N ILE A 265 7.31 16.20 15.13
CA ILE A 265 8.21 17.08 14.40
C ILE A 265 7.38 18.16 13.72
N ARG A 266 7.71 19.42 13.96
CA ARG A 266 6.99 20.58 13.43
C ARG A 266 7.89 21.40 12.51
N GLY A 267 7.35 21.83 11.39
CA GLY A 267 8.05 22.66 10.42
C GLY A 267 7.13 23.23 9.36
N PHE A 268 7.71 23.65 8.25
CA PHE A 268 7.01 24.15 7.08
C PHE A 268 7.71 23.70 5.80
N VAL A 269 6.95 23.60 4.72
CA VAL A 269 7.45 23.33 3.38
C VAL A 269 7.28 24.59 2.53
N PRO A 270 8.36 25.27 2.13
CA PRO A 270 8.30 26.44 1.27
C PRO A 270 7.75 26.09 -0.11
N PRO A 271 7.06 27.04 -0.78
CA PRO A 271 6.64 26.83 -2.15
C PRO A 271 7.88 26.72 -3.05
N HIS A 272 7.84 25.81 -4.02
CA HIS A 272 8.86 25.66 -5.08
C HIS A 272 10.27 25.27 -4.63
N GLU A 273 10.55 25.08 -3.34
CA GLU A 273 11.84 24.53 -2.87
C GLU A 273 11.81 23.00 -2.94
N ARG A 274 12.75 22.42 -3.68
CA ARG A 274 12.90 20.98 -3.83
C ARG A 274 14.37 20.57 -3.75
N ARG A 275 14.62 19.36 -3.26
CA ARG A 275 15.94 18.72 -3.27
C ARG A 275 15.80 17.28 -3.72
N PRO A 276 16.89 16.68 -4.24
CA PRO A 276 16.85 15.29 -4.62
C PRO A 276 16.61 14.38 -3.40
N GLU A 277 15.54 13.59 -3.46
CA GLU A 277 15.18 12.55 -2.50
C GLU A 277 15.38 11.18 -3.15
N GLY A 278 15.69 10.18 -2.34
CA GLY A 278 15.96 8.83 -2.79
C GLY A 278 17.35 8.64 -3.44
N PRO A 279 17.65 7.47 -4.03
CA PRO A 279 16.74 6.33 -4.22
C PRO A 279 16.21 5.74 -2.91
N PHE A 280 15.17 4.93 -2.98
CA PHE A 280 14.58 4.30 -1.79
C PHE A 280 13.99 2.95 -2.14
N GLY A 281 14.31 1.89 -1.38
CA GLY A 281 13.68 0.60 -1.61
C GLY A 281 12.21 0.61 -1.19
N ASP A 282 11.31 0.43 -2.16
CA ASP A 282 9.87 0.68 -2.00
C ASP A 282 9.05 -0.61 -1.85
N HIS A 283 7.77 -0.46 -1.49
CA HIS A 283 6.81 -1.56 -1.31
C HIS A 283 6.51 -2.36 -2.59
N TYR A 284 6.88 -1.82 -3.75
CA TYR A 284 6.87 -2.57 -5.00
C TYR A 284 7.97 -3.64 -5.06
N GLY A 285 8.94 -3.64 -4.14
CA GLY A 285 10.08 -4.55 -4.15
C GLY A 285 11.24 -4.12 -5.07
N TYR A 286 11.22 -2.88 -5.54
CA TYR A 286 12.26 -2.26 -6.37
C TYR A 286 12.71 -0.94 -5.75
N TYR A 287 13.84 -0.40 -6.20
CA TYR A 287 14.25 0.96 -5.86
C TYR A 287 13.36 2.00 -6.56
N SER A 288 12.71 2.85 -5.79
CA SER A 288 12.20 4.11 -6.30
C SER A 288 13.38 5.01 -6.66
N LEU A 289 13.39 5.51 -7.90
CA LEU A 289 14.46 6.34 -8.42
C LEU A 289 14.51 7.71 -7.73
N LYS A 290 15.68 8.34 -7.85
CA LYS A 290 15.94 9.67 -7.31
C LYS A 290 15.17 10.75 -8.10
N HIS A 291 14.39 11.56 -7.39
CA HIS A 291 13.65 12.69 -7.96
C HIS A 291 13.65 13.90 -7.00
N ASP A 292 13.30 15.07 -7.52
CA ASP A 292 13.21 16.29 -6.71
C ASP A 292 11.87 16.34 -5.95
N PHE A 293 11.94 16.30 -4.62
CA PHE A 293 10.79 16.39 -3.72
C PHE A 293 10.85 17.63 -2.83
N PRO A 294 9.69 18.11 -2.32
CA PRO A 294 9.64 19.27 -1.44
C PRO A 294 10.46 19.10 -0.17
N VAL A 295 11.05 20.20 0.30
CA VAL A 295 11.88 20.24 1.51
C VAL A 295 11.08 20.79 2.68
N MET A 296 11.02 20.04 3.78
CA MET A 296 10.51 20.54 5.04
C MET A 296 11.67 21.09 5.89
N HIS A 297 11.53 22.36 6.27
CA HIS A 297 12.37 23.03 7.25
C HIS A 297 11.78 22.81 8.64
N VAL A 298 12.52 22.10 9.48
CA VAL A 298 12.08 21.70 10.82
C VAL A 298 12.39 22.80 11.82
N GLN A 299 11.36 23.23 12.54
CA GLN A 299 11.45 24.29 13.54
C GLN A 299 11.66 23.73 14.94
N ARG A 300 11.01 22.61 15.26
CA ARG A 300 11.11 21.98 16.58
C ARG A 300 10.61 20.53 16.55
N MET A 301 10.98 19.78 17.58
CA MET A 301 10.46 18.45 17.85
C MET A 301 10.04 18.36 19.32
N TRP A 302 8.80 17.91 19.53
CA TRP A 302 8.34 17.43 20.84
C TRP A 302 8.55 15.92 20.93
N HIS A 303 8.98 15.41 22.07
CA HIS A 303 9.01 13.98 22.33
C HIS A 303 8.83 13.64 23.81
N ARG A 304 8.46 12.39 24.07
CA ARG A 304 8.42 11.84 25.43
C ARG A 304 9.83 11.70 26.01
N LYS A 305 9.99 11.79 27.32
CA LYS A 305 11.31 11.64 27.98
C LYS A 305 11.99 10.31 27.67
N ASP A 306 11.21 9.25 27.57
CA ASP A 306 11.61 7.87 27.36
C ASP A 306 11.10 7.33 26.02
N ALA A 307 11.07 8.19 24.98
CA ALA A 307 10.38 7.93 23.72
C ALA A 307 10.86 6.63 23.02
N ILE A 308 9.92 5.90 22.42
CA ILE A 308 10.18 4.70 21.60
C ILE A 308 9.92 5.06 20.15
N TYR A 309 10.87 4.77 19.26
CA TYR A 309 10.78 5.09 17.83
C TYR A 309 10.21 3.91 17.03
N PRO A 310 8.93 3.93 16.62
CA PRO A 310 8.41 2.95 15.68
C PRO A 310 8.95 3.21 14.27
N ALA A 311 9.44 2.14 13.65
CA ALA A 311 9.85 2.11 12.25
C ALA A 311 9.32 0.82 11.61
N THR A 312 9.10 0.86 10.30
CA THR A 312 8.89 -0.32 9.47
C THR A 312 10.01 -0.43 8.43
N ILE A 313 10.21 -1.62 7.89
CA ILE A 313 11.09 -1.86 6.74
C ILE A 313 10.17 -2.24 5.59
N VAL A 314 10.23 -1.46 4.52
CA VAL A 314 9.47 -1.70 3.30
C VAL A 314 10.37 -2.36 2.25
N GLY A 315 9.76 -3.08 1.33
CA GLY A 315 10.46 -3.82 0.30
C GLY A 315 9.52 -4.79 -0.40
N LYS A 316 10.08 -5.88 -0.93
CA LYS A 316 9.29 -6.91 -1.60
C LYS A 316 8.25 -7.49 -0.62
N PRO A 317 6.96 -7.56 -1.02
CA PRO A 317 5.91 -8.07 -0.14
C PRO A 317 6.20 -9.53 0.23
N ARG A 318 5.84 -9.97 1.45
CA ARG A 318 4.98 -9.29 2.43
C ARG A 318 5.78 -8.50 3.47
N GLN A 319 5.42 -7.23 3.70
CA GLN A 319 5.92 -6.40 4.80
C GLN A 319 4.73 -5.88 5.65
N GLU A 320 4.94 -5.04 6.67
CA GLU A 320 3.86 -4.58 7.55
C GLU A 320 2.70 -3.86 6.81
N ASP A 321 3.02 -3.14 5.74
CA ASP A 321 2.08 -2.45 4.87
C ASP A 321 1.13 -3.41 4.15
N TYR A 322 1.60 -4.60 3.75
CA TYR A 322 0.78 -5.67 3.18
C TYR A 322 -0.38 -6.04 4.13
N TYR A 323 -0.05 -6.35 5.39
CA TYR A 323 -1.04 -6.80 6.37
C TYR A 323 -2.01 -5.69 6.78
N LEU A 324 -1.53 -4.45 6.91
CA LEU A 324 -2.38 -3.31 7.21
C LEU A 324 -3.30 -2.95 6.04
N GLY A 325 -2.80 -3.03 4.80
CA GLY A 325 -3.57 -2.81 3.57
C GLY A 325 -4.76 -3.76 3.50
N ASP A 326 -4.53 -5.07 3.66
CA ASP A 326 -5.59 -6.07 3.64
C ASP A 326 -6.64 -5.86 4.73
N PHE A 327 -6.23 -5.47 5.94
CA PHE A 327 -7.17 -5.11 7.02
C PHE A 327 -8.03 -3.91 6.66
N LEU A 328 -7.42 -2.84 6.13
CA LEU A 328 -8.17 -1.64 5.76
C LEU A 328 -9.16 -1.90 4.63
N GLN A 329 -8.80 -2.74 3.67
CA GLN A 329 -9.71 -3.16 2.62
C GLN A 329 -10.92 -3.91 3.18
N ARG A 330 -10.71 -4.85 4.10
CA ARG A 330 -11.80 -5.54 4.82
C ARG A 330 -12.67 -4.55 5.57
N LEU A 331 -12.05 -3.63 6.32
CA LEU A 331 -12.72 -2.60 7.11
C LEU A 331 -13.59 -1.67 6.26
N LEU A 332 -13.09 -1.24 5.10
CA LEU A 332 -13.77 -0.26 4.24
C LEU A 332 -14.73 -0.91 3.23
N SER A 333 -14.59 -2.21 2.98
CA SER A 333 -15.43 -2.94 2.00
C SER A 333 -16.94 -2.72 2.14
N PRO A 334 -17.54 -2.63 3.34
CA PRO A 334 -18.98 -2.41 3.46
C PRO A 334 -19.42 -1.02 2.98
N ALA A 335 -18.50 -0.04 2.94
CA ALA A 335 -18.79 1.34 2.56
C ALA A 335 -18.71 1.59 1.05
N TYR A 336 -18.09 0.70 0.26
CA TYR A 336 -17.95 0.89 -1.19
C TYR A 336 -19.28 1.12 -1.92
N PRO A 337 -20.40 0.43 -1.61
CA PRO A 337 -21.68 0.65 -2.29
C PRO A 337 -22.25 2.06 -2.10
N LEU A 338 -21.88 2.79 -1.06
CA LEU A 338 -22.32 4.19 -0.88
C LEU A 338 -21.74 5.12 -1.94
N VAL A 339 -20.51 4.84 -2.34
CA VAL A 339 -19.73 5.68 -3.25
C VAL A 339 -19.83 5.13 -4.67
N MET A 340 -19.92 3.81 -4.81
CA MET A 340 -19.96 3.07 -6.07
C MET A 340 -21.08 2.01 -6.05
N PRO A 341 -22.37 2.40 -6.23
CA PRO A 341 -23.51 1.52 -6.01
C PRO A 341 -23.58 0.27 -6.89
N SER A 342 -22.92 0.27 -8.05
CA SER A 342 -22.83 -0.89 -8.93
C SER A 342 -21.74 -1.89 -8.52
N VAL A 343 -20.88 -1.55 -7.57
CA VAL A 343 -19.80 -2.39 -7.06
C VAL A 343 -20.29 -3.17 -5.85
N ARG A 344 -20.33 -4.50 -5.96
CA ARG A 344 -20.76 -5.41 -4.88
C ARG A 344 -19.59 -5.75 -3.95
N SER A 345 -18.41 -5.95 -4.51
CA SER A 345 -17.16 -6.14 -3.78
C SER A 345 -16.00 -5.62 -4.61
N LEU A 346 -14.93 -5.20 -3.95
CA LEU A 346 -13.70 -4.73 -4.58
C LEU A 346 -12.50 -5.19 -3.75
N TRP A 347 -11.44 -5.55 -4.43
CA TRP A 347 -10.18 -5.99 -3.85
C TRP A 347 -9.00 -5.44 -4.63
N ALA A 348 -8.09 -4.77 -3.95
CA ALA A 348 -6.82 -4.30 -4.45
C ALA A 348 -5.71 -5.22 -3.91
N TYR A 349 -4.80 -5.66 -4.78
CA TYR A 349 -3.87 -6.74 -4.42
C TYR A 349 -2.58 -6.19 -3.83
N SER A 350 -2.47 -6.26 -2.50
CA SER A 350 -1.30 -5.84 -1.73
C SER A 350 -0.02 -6.54 -2.19
N GLU A 351 -0.10 -7.78 -2.69
CA GLU A 351 1.02 -8.52 -3.29
C GLU A 351 1.67 -7.82 -4.49
N SER A 352 0.90 -6.94 -5.15
CA SER A 352 1.31 -6.20 -6.34
C SER A 352 1.50 -4.70 -6.07
N GLY A 353 1.63 -4.31 -4.79
CA GLY A 353 1.73 -2.91 -4.38
C GLY A 353 0.38 -2.18 -4.30
N SER A 354 -0.74 -2.91 -4.20
CA SER A 354 -2.13 -2.43 -4.13
C SER A 354 -2.65 -1.68 -5.37
N HIS A 355 -1.90 -0.73 -5.90
CA HIS A 355 -2.32 0.16 -6.99
C HIS A 355 -2.12 -0.43 -8.39
N THR A 356 -1.37 -1.51 -8.57
CA THR A 356 -1.16 -2.06 -9.93
C THR A 356 -2.32 -2.94 -10.41
N LEU A 357 -2.99 -3.63 -9.49
CA LEU A 357 -4.10 -4.52 -9.79
C LEU A 357 -5.24 -4.33 -8.79
N ALA A 358 -6.44 -4.17 -9.32
CA ALA A 358 -7.66 -4.31 -8.55
C ALA A 358 -8.66 -5.22 -9.29
N SER A 359 -9.60 -5.76 -8.54
CA SER A 359 -10.70 -6.55 -9.08
C SER A 359 -11.99 -6.24 -8.38
N ALA A 360 -13.11 -6.39 -9.07
CA ALA A 360 -14.42 -6.12 -8.49
C ALA A 360 -15.50 -7.08 -9.01
N VAL A 361 -16.38 -7.48 -8.09
CA VAL A 361 -17.68 -8.04 -8.47
C VAL A 361 -18.63 -6.86 -8.66
N VAL A 362 -19.19 -6.74 -9.85
CA VAL A 362 -20.08 -5.63 -10.24
C VAL A 362 -21.47 -6.14 -10.58
N ARG A 363 -22.45 -5.25 -10.52
CA ARG A 363 -23.79 -5.50 -11.02
C ARG A 363 -23.77 -5.43 -12.55
N GLU A 364 -24.44 -6.38 -13.17
CA GLU A 364 -24.70 -6.43 -14.61
C GLU A 364 -26.21 -6.66 -14.83
N SER A 365 -27.00 -5.61 -14.67
CA SER A 365 -28.48 -5.64 -14.81
C SER A 365 -28.93 -5.54 -16.27
N TYR A 366 -28.09 -4.97 -17.13
CA TYR A 366 -28.27 -4.90 -18.57
C TYR A 366 -26.90 -4.97 -19.23
N SER A 367 -26.87 -5.33 -20.51
CA SER A 367 -25.61 -5.54 -21.22
C SER A 367 -24.71 -4.30 -21.15
N ARG A 368 -23.46 -4.54 -20.75
CA ARG A 368 -22.34 -3.59 -20.65
C ARG A 368 -22.40 -2.62 -19.46
N GLU A 369 -23.22 -2.86 -18.43
CA GLU A 369 -23.22 -2.04 -17.20
C GLU A 369 -21.85 -2.08 -16.48
N ALA A 370 -21.13 -3.20 -16.54
CA ALA A 370 -19.82 -3.39 -15.94
C ALA A 370 -18.78 -2.37 -16.41
N LEU A 371 -18.81 -1.94 -17.68
CA LEU A 371 -17.87 -0.94 -18.19
C LEU A 371 -18.09 0.44 -17.54
N VAL A 372 -19.35 0.80 -17.26
CA VAL A 372 -19.66 2.03 -16.51
C VAL A 372 -19.11 1.95 -15.08
N SER A 373 -19.20 0.76 -14.47
CA SER A 373 -18.59 0.50 -13.15
C SER A 373 -17.06 0.62 -13.20
N ALA A 374 -16.42 0.20 -14.29
CA ALA A 374 -14.99 0.38 -14.50
C ALA A 374 -14.59 1.86 -14.43
N PHE A 375 -15.28 2.73 -15.16
CA PHE A 375 -15.01 4.18 -15.12
C PHE A 375 -15.25 4.78 -13.73
N ARG A 376 -16.26 4.30 -13.01
CA ARG A 376 -16.54 4.74 -11.64
C ARG A 376 -15.39 4.40 -10.69
N ILE A 377 -14.88 3.17 -10.76
CA ILE A 377 -13.75 2.68 -9.95
C ILE A 377 -12.47 3.45 -10.30
N LEU A 378 -12.14 3.55 -11.59
CA LEU A 378 -10.95 4.25 -12.07
C LEU A 378 -11.02 5.77 -11.90
N GLY A 379 -12.19 6.32 -11.57
CA GLY A 379 -12.38 7.73 -11.23
C GLY A 379 -12.43 8.02 -9.72
N GLU A 380 -12.34 7.01 -8.85
CA GLU A 380 -12.56 7.18 -7.41
C GLU A 380 -11.25 7.24 -6.63
N GLY A 381 -10.96 8.40 -6.02
CA GLY A 381 -9.88 8.59 -5.03
C GLY A 381 -8.58 7.85 -5.40
N GLN A 382 -8.09 7.01 -4.48
CA GLN A 382 -6.87 6.22 -4.70
C GLN A 382 -7.03 5.06 -5.69
N LEU A 383 -8.26 4.60 -5.97
CA LEU A 383 -8.52 3.54 -6.97
C LEU A 383 -8.25 4.04 -8.39
N SER A 384 -8.19 5.36 -8.61
CA SER A 384 -7.74 5.94 -9.88
C SER A 384 -6.31 5.59 -10.26
N LEU A 385 -5.48 5.15 -9.30
CA LEU A 385 -4.12 4.68 -9.54
C LEU A 385 -4.08 3.25 -10.12
N THR A 386 -5.18 2.49 -10.01
CA THR A 386 -5.30 1.11 -10.54
C THR A 386 -4.81 1.01 -11.99
N LYS A 387 -3.71 0.28 -12.23
CA LYS A 387 -3.18 0.05 -13.58
C LYS A 387 -4.00 -0.99 -14.35
N PHE A 388 -4.36 -2.10 -13.71
CA PHE A 388 -5.15 -3.16 -14.33
C PHE A 388 -6.38 -3.48 -13.47
N LEU A 389 -7.56 -3.47 -14.08
CA LEU A 389 -8.82 -3.74 -13.40
C LEU A 389 -9.50 -4.97 -14.01
N MET A 390 -9.74 -6.00 -13.21
CA MET A 390 -10.55 -7.16 -13.62
C MET A 390 -11.97 -7.07 -13.05
N LEU A 391 -12.98 -7.32 -13.89
CA LEU A 391 -14.38 -7.25 -13.49
C LEU A 391 -15.10 -8.56 -13.78
N THR A 392 -16.01 -8.94 -12.87
CA THR A 392 -16.97 -10.02 -13.11
C THR A 392 -18.31 -9.69 -12.46
N ASN A 393 -19.40 -10.28 -12.96
CA ASN A 393 -20.71 -10.22 -12.31
C ASN A 393 -21.02 -11.46 -11.44
N GLU A 394 -20.10 -12.43 -11.43
CA GLU A 394 -20.22 -13.66 -10.64
C GLU A 394 -19.80 -13.44 -9.18
N PRO A 395 -20.52 -14.06 -8.22
CA PRO A 395 -20.07 -14.06 -6.84
C PRO A 395 -18.82 -14.95 -6.71
N VAL A 396 -17.67 -14.33 -6.46
CA VAL A 396 -16.39 -14.99 -6.22
C VAL A 396 -15.63 -14.27 -5.13
N ASP A 397 -14.83 -15.01 -4.36
CA ASP A 397 -13.88 -14.43 -3.43
C ASP A 397 -12.74 -13.78 -4.22
N LEU A 398 -12.65 -12.45 -4.16
CA LEU A 398 -11.64 -11.70 -4.90
C LEU A 398 -10.23 -11.90 -4.32
N SER A 399 -10.09 -12.36 -3.07
CA SER A 399 -8.78 -12.63 -2.47
C SER A 399 -8.13 -13.92 -3.01
N ASP A 400 -8.93 -14.85 -3.54
CA ASP A 400 -8.49 -16.05 -4.29
C ASP A 400 -8.31 -15.68 -5.77
N PHE A 401 -7.13 -15.18 -6.10
CA PHE A 401 -6.84 -14.69 -7.44
C PHE A 401 -6.89 -15.80 -8.52
N PRO A 402 -6.36 -17.03 -8.32
CA PRO A 402 -6.55 -18.13 -9.26
C PRO A 402 -8.02 -18.37 -9.59
N LYS A 403 -8.89 -18.43 -8.57
CA LYS A 403 -10.31 -18.67 -8.79
C LYS A 403 -10.99 -17.52 -9.53
N LEU A 404 -10.64 -16.28 -9.18
CA LEU A 404 -11.11 -15.10 -9.89
C LEU A 404 -10.68 -15.11 -11.36
N LEU A 405 -9.39 -15.34 -11.63
CA LEU A 405 -8.84 -15.32 -12.98
C LEU A 405 -9.50 -16.40 -13.85
N GLU A 406 -9.69 -17.61 -13.32
CA GLU A 406 -10.49 -18.64 -14.01
C GLU A 406 -11.92 -18.17 -14.30
N THR A 407 -12.60 -17.59 -13.31
CA THR A 407 -13.98 -17.10 -13.46
C THR A 407 -14.10 -16.04 -14.56
N VAL A 408 -13.11 -15.13 -14.63
CA VAL A 408 -13.02 -14.10 -15.66
C VAL A 408 -12.74 -14.74 -17.03
N LEU A 409 -11.71 -15.60 -17.12
CA LEU A 409 -11.28 -16.22 -18.37
C LEU A 409 -12.31 -17.19 -18.97
N GLU A 410 -13.20 -17.81 -18.19
CA GLU A 410 -14.31 -18.62 -18.71
C GLU A 410 -15.33 -17.79 -19.53
N ARG A 411 -15.41 -16.48 -19.28
CA ARG A 411 -16.44 -15.56 -19.81
C ARG A 411 -15.88 -14.48 -20.73
N PHE A 412 -14.57 -14.24 -20.69
CA PHE A 412 -13.89 -13.13 -21.34
C PHE A 412 -13.86 -13.22 -22.88
N ASP A 413 -14.57 -12.40 -23.63
CA ASP A 413 -14.35 -12.24 -25.07
C ASP A 413 -13.44 -11.04 -25.34
N PRO A 414 -12.13 -11.23 -25.67
CA PRO A 414 -11.20 -10.11 -25.86
C PRO A 414 -11.61 -9.14 -26.97
N ALA A 415 -12.48 -9.55 -27.89
CA ALA A 415 -12.97 -8.69 -28.95
C ALA A 415 -13.80 -7.52 -28.41
N VAL A 416 -14.37 -7.66 -27.22
CA VAL A 416 -15.33 -6.70 -26.64
C VAL A 416 -15.17 -6.47 -25.14
N ASP A 417 -14.36 -7.28 -24.46
CA ASP A 417 -14.19 -7.27 -23.00
C ASP A 417 -12.79 -6.83 -22.54
N LEU A 418 -11.87 -6.55 -23.47
CA LEU A 418 -10.56 -5.99 -23.18
C LEU A 418 -10.48 -4.53 -23.66
N PHE A 419 -10.24 -3.63 -22.72
CA PHE A 419 -10.04 -2.21 -23.01
C PHE A 419 -8.66 -1.78 -22.53
N ILE A 420 -7.90 -1.15 -23.42
CA ILE A 420 -6.57 -0.62 -23.12
C ILE A 420 -6.61 0.89 -23.37
N PHE A 421 -6.33 1.66 -22.32
CA PHE A 421 -6.30 3.11 -22.33
C PHE A 421 -4.86 3.57 -22.25
N ASN A 422 -4.29 4.01 -23.38
CA ASN A 422 -2.95 4.56 -23.41
C ASN A 422 -2.94 6.04 -22.98
N LYS A 423 -1.79 6.53 -22.51
CA LYS A 423 -1.54 7.93 -22.11
C LYS A 423 -2.41 8.37 -20.93
N THR A 424 -2.41 7.58 -19.86
CA THR A 424 -3.11 7.87 -18.60
C THR A 424 -2.14 8.39 -17.54
N SER A 425 -2.67 9.03 -16.49
CA SER A 425 -1.92 9.25 -15.25
C SER A 425 -1.73 7.92 -14.51
N HIS A 426 -0.58 7.77 -13.86
CA HIS A 426 -0.17 6.57 -13.11
C HIS A 426 0.45 6.92 -11.76
N ASP A 427 0.60 5.90 -10.93
CA ASP A 427 1.33 5.98 -9.66
C ASP A 427 2.76 6.49 -9.91
N THR A 428 3.24 7.34 -9.00
CA THR A 428 4.61 7.85 -8.98
C THR A 428 5.64 6.72 -8.90
N LEU A 429 5.26 5.59 -8.30
CA LEU A 429 6.15 4.46 -8.04
C LEU A 429 6.06 3.35 -9.09
N ASP A 430 5.16 3.47 -10.08
CA ASP A 430 5.07 2.52 -11.17
C ASP A 430 5.99 2.91 -12.33
N TYR A 431 7.13 2.22 -12.43
CA TYR A 431 8.16 2.44 -13.46
C TYR A 431 7.94 1.63 -14.75
N THR A 432 6.79 0.97 -14.91
CA THR A 432 6.46 0.28 -16.18
C THR A 432 6.14 1.25 -17.31
N GLY A 433 5.84 2.51 -16.99
CA GLY A 433 5.69 3.59 -17.95
C GLY A 433 7.02 4.22 -18.38
N GLN A 434 7.05 4.90 -19.52
CA GLN A 434 8.25 5.58 -20.04
C GLN A 434 8.61 6.88 -19.29
N ARG A 435 7.70 7.38 -18.44
CA ARG A 435 7.85 8.65 -17.73
C ARG A 435 7.11 8.59 -16.40
N MET A 436 7.69 9.19 -15.36
CA MET A 436 7.07 9.34 -14.04
C MET A 436 5.63 9.87 -14.14
N ASN A 437 4.71 9.24 -13.42
CA ASN A 437 3.27 9.53 -13.39
C ASN A 437 2.51 9.33 -14.72
N HIS A 438 3.12 8.70 -15.73
CA HIS A 438 2.48 8.43 -17.03
C HIS A 438 2.55 6.95 -17.37
N GLY A 439 1.46 6.41 -17.90
CA GLY A 439 1.41 5.01 -18.32
C GLY A 439 0.17 4.69 -19.13
N SER A 440 -0.34 3.49 -18.93
CA SER A 440 -1.57 3.01 -19.55
C SER A 440 -2.36 2.13 -18.60
N LYS A 441 -3.68 2.12 -18.74
CA LYS A 441 -4.60 1.31 -17.94
C LYS A 441 -5.23 0.20 -18.77
N GLY A 442 -5.49 -0.95 -18.15
CA GLY A 442 -6.22 -2.05 -18.74
C GLY A 442 -7.48 -2.40 -17.95
N VAL A 443 -8.56 -2.72 -18.65
CA VAL A 443 -9.79 -3.29 -18.06
C VAL A 443 -10.07 -4.61 -18.78
N MET A 444 -10.17 -5.70 -18.01
CA MET A 444 -10.51 -7.04 -18.49
C MET A 444 -11.81 -7.48 -17.82
N MET A 445 -12.84 -7.78 -18.61
CA MET A 445 -14.16 -8.18 -18.09
C MET A 445 -14.46 -9.64 -18.39
N GLY A 446 -14.92 -10.39 -17.39
CA GLY A 446 -15.48 -11.72 -17.58
C GLY A 446 -16.91 -11.72 -17.07
N ILE A 447 -17.83 -11.29 -17.94
CA ILE A 447 -19.24 -11.05 -17.61
C ILE A 447 -20.17 -11.93 -18.43
N GLY A 448 -21.34 -12.26 -17.85
CA GLY A 448 -22.35 -13.07 -18.52
C GLY A 448 -22.08 -14.58 -18.45
N ASP A 449 -22.59 -15.32 -19.44
CA ASP A 449 -22.47 -16.77 -19.51
C ASP A 449 -21.04 -17.21 -19.88
N LYS A 450 -20.66 -18.42 -19.45
CA LYS A 450 -19.38 -19.02 -19.87
C LYS A 450 -19.38 -19.21 -21.39
N VAL A 451 -18.28 -18.80 -22.02
CA VAL A 451 -18.07 -18.94 -23.48
C VAL A 451 -16.99 -19.96 -23.82
N ARG A 452 -16.27 -20.48 -22.82
CA ARG A 452 -15.23 -21.50 -23.01
C ARG A 452 -14.99 -22.35 -21.76
N GLU A 453 -14.44 -23.54 -21.99
CA GLU A 453 -13.77 -24.36 -20.98
C GLU A 453 -12.27 -24.02 -20.96
N LEU A 454 -11.64 -24.10 -19.78
CA LEU A 454 -10.24 -23.69 -19.60
C LEU A 454 -9.29 -24.90 -19.52
N PRO A 455 -8.17 -24.90 -20.27
CA PRO A 455 -7.15 -25.94 -20.13
C PRO A 455 -6.46 -25.84 -18.76
N ARG A 456 -6.04 -26.99 -18.22
CA ARG A 456 -5.42 -27.10 -16.89
C ARG A 456 -4.05 -27.77 -16.89
N SER A 457 -3.74 -28.58 -17.90
CA SER A 457 -2.42 -29.17 -18.17
C SER A 457 -1.91 -28.69 -19.52
N TYR A 458 -0.59 -28.46 -19.62
CA TYR A 458 0.03 -28.04 -20.86
C TYR A 458 0.58 -29.26 -21.62
N GLU A 459 -0.05 -29.60 -22.74
CA GLU A 459 0.27 -30.79 -23.55
C GLU A 459 0.49 -30.46 -25.05
N GLU A 460 0.54 -29.18 -25.41
CA GLU A 460 0.61 -28.71 -26.82
C GLU A 460 2.02 -28.75 -27.44
N GLY A 461 2.94 -29.47 -26.78
CA GLY A 461 4.33 -29.66 -27.19
C GLY A 461 5.20 -28.42 -27.02
N ASN A 462 6.37 -28.40 -27.68
CA ASN A 462 7.30 -27.29 -27.51
C ASN A 462 6.82 -26.02 -28.24
N LEU A 463 7.08 -24.87 -27.62
CA LEU A 463 6.93 -23.53 -28.20
C LEU A 463 8.33 -23.01 -28.56
N THR A 464 8.49 -22.51 -29.79
CA THR A 464 9.77 -22.00 -30.27
C THR A 464 10.27 -20.86 -29.39
N GLY A 465 11.51 -20.94 -28.90
CA GLY A 465 12.11 -19.92 -28.03
C GLY A 465 11.65 -19.97 -26.57
N ILE A 466 10.80 -20.92 -26.19
CA ILE A 466 10.35 -21.10 -24.80
C ILE A 466 11.07 -22.30 -24.19
N HIS A 467 11.53 -22.14 -22.95
CA HIS A 467 12.28 -23.15 -22.20
C HIS A 467 11.43 -23.84 -21.13
N ALA A 468 10.44 -23.13 -20.60
CA ALA A 468 9.45 -23.69 -19.69
C ALA A 468 8.06 -23.12 -19.96
N ALA A 469 7.04 -23.96 -19.85
CA ALA A 469 5.63 -23.60 -19.95
C ALA A 469 4.87 -24.33 -18.83
N LEU A 470 4.33 -23.58 -17.88
CA LEU A 470 3.73 -24.10 -16.66
C LEU A 470 2.36 -23.43 -16.44
N PRO A 471 1.29 -24.21 -16.22
CA PRO A 471 0.01 -23.66 -15.79
C PRO A 471 0.13 -22.93 -14.45
N TYR A 472 -0.39 -21.71 -14.36
CA TYR A 472 -0.62 -21.06 -13.05
C TYR A 472 -1.99 -21.46 -12.49
N CYS A 473 -3.02 -21.31 -13.33
CA CYS A 473 -4.39 -21.76 -13.06
C CYS A 473 -5.04 -22.16 -14.39
N GLY A 474 -6.31 -22.59 -14.37
CA GLY A 474 -7.06 -22.85 -15.60
C GLY A 474 -6.99 -21.67 -16.57
N GLY A 475 -6.59 -21.92 -17.81
CA GLY A 475 -6.56 -20.93 -18.88
C GLY A 475 -5.45 -19.88 -18.82
N CYS A 476 -4.60 -19.89 -17.79
CA CYS A 476 -3.43 -19.01 -17.67
C CYS A 476 -2.13 -19.82 -17.70
N LEU A 477 -1.40 -19.75 -18.83
CA LEU A 477 -0.11 -20.40 -19.00
C LEU A 477 1.02 -19.41 -18.71
N VAL A 478 1.98 -19.78 -17.88
CA VAL A 478 3.18 -18.98 -17.63
C VAL A 478 4.34 -19.61 -18.38
N VAL A 479 5.03 -18.81 -19.19
CA VAL A 479 6.15 -19.25 -20.02
C VAL A 479 7.41 -18.44 -19.73
N SER A 480 8.57 -19.05 -19.92
CA SER A 480 9.87 -18.35 -19.86
C SER A 480 10.76 -18.77 -21.02
N GLY A 481 11.55 -17.82 -21.50
CA GLY A 481 12.48 -17.97 -22.63
C GLY A 481 13.66 -17.01 -22.44
N PRO A 482 14.31 -16.55 -23.53
CA PRO A 482 15.34 -15.51 -23.46
C PRO A 482 14.86 -14.24 -22.72
N SER A 483 15.81 -13.55 -22.09
CA SER A 483 15.52 -12.29 -21.40
C SER A 483 15.03 -11.22 -22.38
N TYR A 484 14.40 -10.15 -21.88
CA TYR A 484 13.92 -9.06 -22.74
C TYR A 484 15.06 -8.42 -23.55
N THR A 485 16.26 -8.30 -22.97
CA THR A 485 17.43 -7.72 -23.65
C THR A 485 17.97 -8.61 -24.76
N GLU A 486 17.89 -9.93 -24.59
CA GLU A 486 18.28 -10.90 -25.60
C GLU A 486 17.29 -10.98 -26.76
N ASP A 487 15.99 -10.86 -26.45
CA ASP A 487 14.92 -11.04 -27.43
C ASP A 487 13.65 -10.23 -27.10
N PRO A 488 13.64 -8.93 -27.45
CA PRO A 488 12.50 -8.05 -27.17
C PRO A 488 11.26 -8.39 -28.02
N GLU A 489 11.44 -9.04 -29.17
CA GLU A 489 10.37 -9.39 -30.11
C GLU A 489 9.72 -10.77 -29.83
N LEU A 490 10.20 -11.49 -28.82
CA LEU A 490 9.66 -12.78 -28.40
C LEU A 490 8.13 -12.80 -28.20
N PRO A 491 7.49 -11.85 -27.49
CA PRO A 491 6.04 -11.90 -27.27
C PRO A 491 5.24 -11.82 -28.59
N GLN A 492 5.64 -10.98 -29.54
CA GLN A 492 4.97 -10.87 -30.83
C GLN A 492 5.07 -12.19 -31.63
N ARG A 493 6.24 -12.83 -31.63
CA ARG A 493 6.41 -14.14 -32.30
C ARG A 493 5.68 -15.27 -31.57
N LEU A 494 5.58 -15.18 -30.25
CA LEU A 494 4.85 -16.13 -29.42
C LEU A 494 3.35 -16.09 -29.74
N VAL A 495 2.75 -14.91 -29.91
CA VAL A 495 1.35 -14.77 -30.38
C VAL A 495 1.14 -15.54 -31.70
N GLY A 496 2.01 -15.32 -32.70
CA GLY A 496 1.93 -16.03 -33.97
C GLY A 496 2.04 -17.54 -33.83
N THR A 497 3.03 -18.03 -33.08
CA THR A 497 3.26 -19.47 -32.83
C THR A 497 2.05 -20.13 -32.16
N LEU A 498 1.47 -19.48 -31.15
CA LEU A 498 0.32 -19.99 -30.42
C LEU A 498 -0.94 -20.05 -31.29
N ARG A 499 -1.15 -19.05 -32.18
CA ARG A 499 -2.26 -19.03 -33.14
C ARG A 499 -2.12 -20.12 -34.19
N GLU A 500 -0.92 -20.31 -34.77
CA GLU A 500 -0.65 -21.37 -35.74
C GLU A 500 -0.94 -22.75 -35.15
N LYS A 501 -0.58 -22.95 -33.88
CA LYS A 501 -0.90 -24.17 -33.12
C LYS A 501 -2.36 -24.27 -32.67
N LYS A 502 -3.16 -23.21 -32.80
CA LYS A 502 -4.53 -23.10 -32.28
C LYS A 502 -4.60 -23.46 -30.80
N THR A 503 -3.73 -22.83 -30.00
CA THR A 503 -3.66 -23.09 -28.57
C THR A 503 -5.02 -22.98 -27.89
N ALA A 504 -5.28 -23.85 -26.91
CA ALA A 504 -6.46 -23.77 -26.06
C ALA A 504 -6.32 -22.71 -24.94
N TRP A 505 -5.11 -22.17 -24.73
CA TRP A 505 -4.80 -21.26 -23.63
C TRP A 505 -5.17 -19.81 -24.00
N PRO A 506 -6.21 -19.22 -23.38
CA PRO A 506 -6.63 -17.86 -23.72
C PRO A 506 -5.64 -16.79 -23.24
N LEU A 507 -4.92 -17.03 -22.14
CA LEU A 507 -3.96 -16.11 -21.55
C LEU A 507 -2.61 -16.79 -21.39
N VAL A 508 -1.56 -16.16 -21.92
CA VAL A 508 -0.17 -16.59 -21.78
C VAL A 508 0.66 -15.44 -21.21
N ILE A 509 1.40 -15.71 -20.14
CA ILE A 509 2.25 -14.71 -19.47
C ILE A 509 3.71 -15.08 -19.68
N LEU A 510 4.47 -14.21 -20.33
CA LEU A 510 5.90 -14.35 -20.54
C LEU A 510 6.66 -13.69 -19.39
N VAL A 511 7.49 -14.44 -18.69
CA VAL A 511 8.29 -14.00 -17.53
C VAL A 511 9.74 -14.48 -17.62
N ASP A 512 10.61 -13.92 -16.79
CA ASP A 512 12.01 -14.33 -16.71
C ASP A 512 12.18 -15.75 -16.14
N ASN A 513 11.32 -16.16 -15.19
CA ASN A 513 11.38 -17.48 -14.57
C ASN A 513 9.98 -18.03 -14.26
N ALA A 514 9.46 -18.87 -15.16
CA ALA A 514 8.11 -19.43 -15.02
C ALA A 514 7.96 -20.30 -13.76
N ALA A 515 9.01 -21.07 -13.40
CA ALA A 515 8.97 -21.99 -12.27
C ALA A 515 8.87 -21.26 -10.93
N GLU A 516 9.49 -20.09 -10.78
CA GLU A 516 9.36 -19.25 -9.59
C GLU A 516 8.01 -18.53 -9.56
N THR A 517 7.59 -17.96 -10.70
CA THR A 517 6.36 -17.17 -10.79
C THR A 517 5.13 -17.98 -10.39
N VAL A 518 5.01 -19.25 -10.80
CA VAL A 518 3.82 -20.07 -10.53
C VAL A 518 3.75 -20.66 -9.11
N LYS A 519 4.79 -20.51 -8.27
CA LYS A 519 4.82 -21.17 -6.95
C LYS A 519 3.70 -20.73 -6.02
N THR A 520 3.38 -19.44 -6.01
CA THR A 520 2.42 -18.84 -5.09
C THR A 520 1.64 -17.71 -5.77
N GLN A 521 0.48 -17.35 -5.23
CA GLN A 521 -0.24 -16.15 -5.65
C GLN A 521 0.62 -14.89 -5.53
N THR A 522 1.39 -14.75 -4.44
CA THR A 522 2.27 -13.59 -4.23
C THR A 522 3.35 -13.49 -5.30
N SER A 523 4.06 -14.60 -5.61
CA SER A 523 5.07 -14.61 -6.66
C SER A 523 4.47 -14.29 -8.04
N PHE A 524 3.28 -14.82 -8.34
CA PHE A 524 2.58 -14.54 -9.59
C PHE A 524 2.17 -13.08 -9.69
N LEU A 525 1.39 -12.58 -8.72
CA LEU A 525 0.86 -11.22 -8.74
C LEU A 525 1.96 -10.17 -8.75
N TRP A 526 2.99 -10.36 -7.91
CA TRP A 526 4.13 -9.46 -7.85
C TRP A 526 4.87 -9.43 -9.19
N THR A 527 5.26 -10.59 -9.73
CA THR A 527 6.03 -10.64 -10.99
C THR A 527 5.24 -10.03 -12.14
N VAL A 528 3.97 -10.42 -12.31
CA VAL A 528 3.18 -10.01 -13.45
C VAL A 528 2.84 -8.52 -13.36
N PHE A 529 2.11 -8.12 -12.34
CA PHE A 529 1.49 -6.78 -12.32
C PHE A 529 2.46 -5.65 -11.97
N THR A 530 3.67 -5.95 -11.48
CA THR A 530 4.72 -4.93 -11.30
C THR A 530 5.62 -4.74 -12.52
N ARG A 531 5.58 -5.62 -13.53
CA ARG A 531 6.52 -5.61 -14.67
C ARG A 531 5.90 -5.32 -16.03
N PHE A 532 4.58 -5.17 -16.13
CA PHE A 532 3.95 -4.84 -17.40
C PHE A 532 3.16 -3.53 -17.37
N ASN A 533 3.19 -2.82 -18.50
CA ASN A 533 2.37 -1.68 -18.84
C ASN A 533 1.36 -2.08 -19.95
N PRO A 534 0.03 -2.01 -19.71
CA PRO A 534 -0.99 -2.57 -20.59
C PRO A 534 -0.85 -2.26 -22.09
N ALA A 535 -0.55 -1.02 -22.46
CA ALA A 535 -0.49 -0.58 -23.85
C ALA A 535 0.77 -1.00 -24.61
N THR A 536 1.85 -1.36 -23.91
CA THR A 536 3.12 -1.74 -24.55
C THR A 536 3.43 -3.22 -24.41
N ASP A 537 2.82 -3.88 -23.43
CA ASP A 537 3.23 -5.22 -23.01
C ASP A 537 2.11 -6.27 -23.14
N ILE A 538 0.92 -5.89 -23.59
CA ILE A 538 -0.15 -6.82 -23.99
C ILE A 538 -0.12 -6.98 -25.51
N PHE A 539 0.08 -8.21 -25.96
CA PHE A 539 0.19 -8.59 -27.36
C PHE A 539 -0.95 -9.52 -27.75
N ALA A 540 -1.61 -9.20 -28.86
CA ALA A 540 -2.65 -9.99 -29.48
C ALA A 540 -2.84 -9.52 -30.93
N GLU A 541 -3.43 -10.36 -31.78
CA GLU A 541 -3.99 -9.89 -33.04
C GLU A 541 -5.17 -8.96 -32.74
N ALA A 542 -5.28 -7.87 -33.50
CA ALA A 542 -6.27 -6.84 -33.25
C ALA A 542 -6.86 -6.29 -34.54
N THR A 543 -8.15 -5.98 -34.51
CA THR A 543 -8.86 -5.31 -35.60
C THR A 543 -9.50 -4.03 -35.11
N VAL A 544 -9.47 -2.98 -35.95
CA VAL A 544 -10.14 -1.71 -35.65
C VAL A 544 -11.43 -1.63 -36.45
N LYS A 545 -12.56 -1.57 -35.76
CA LYS A 545 -13.89 -1.41 -36.37
C LYS A 545 -14.71 -0.40 -35.59
N ASN A 546 -15.24 0.62 -36.26
CA ASN A 546 -16.05 1.67 -35.63
C ASN A 546 -15.37 2.33 -34.41
N HIS A 547 -14.06 2.59 -34.52
CA HIS A 547 -13.21 3.12 -33.43
C HIS A 547 -13.05 2.21 -32.20
N HIS A 548 -13.52 0.96 -32.29
CA HIS A 548 -13.26 -0.07 -31.29
C HIS A 548 -12.09 -0.95 -31.73
N ILE A 549 -11.18 -1.25 -30.80
CA ILE A 549 -10.10 -2.21 -31.00
C ILE A 549 -10.58 -3.54 -30.45
N GLY A 550 -10.87 -4.49 -31.33
CA GLY A 550 -11.21 -5.86 -30.96
C GLY A 550 -9.99 -6.76 -31.02
N TYR A 551 -9.65 -7.39 -29.91
CA TYR A 551 -8.51 -8.32 -29.82
C TYR A 551 -8.97 -9.77 -30.02
N GLU A 552 -8.07 -10.63 -30.51
CA GLU A 552 -8.31 -12.06 -30.66
C GLU A 552 -7.46 -12.88 -29.69
N LEU A 553 -7.97 -14.03 -29.26
CA LEU A 553 -7.18 -15.00 -28.48
C LEU A 553 -6.08 -15.63 -29.35
N PRO A 554 -4.96 -16.07 -28.73
CA PRO A 554 -4.60 -15.88 -27.32
C PRO A 554 -4.06 -14.47 -27.03
N ILE A 555 -4.21 -14.01 -25.79
CA ILE A 555 -3.56 -12.81 -25.27
C ILE A 555 -2.22 -13.19 -24.65
N VAL A 556 -1.13 -12.52 -25.05
CA VAL A 556 0.20 -12.65 -24.45
C VAL A 556 0.52 -11.41 -23.64
N ILE A 557 0.95 -11.54 -22.39
CA ILE A 557 1.47 -10.43 -21.58
C ILE A 557 2.96 -10.62 -21.34
N ASP A 558 3.79 -9.64 -21.72
CA ASP A 558 5.23 -9.63 -21.45
C ASP A 558 5.53 -8.96 -20.11
N ALA A 559 5.71 -9.78 -19.07
CA ALA A 559 6.07 -9.37 -17.72
C ALA A 559 7.53 -9.71 -17.37
N ARG A 560 8.40 -9.84 -18.37
CA ARG A 560 9.87 -9.87 -18.14
C ARG A 560 10.37 -8.54 -17.63
N MET A 561 11.50 -8.56 -16.91
CA MET A 561 12.24 -7.34 -16.58
C MET A 561 12.73 -6.65 -17.85
N LYS A 562 12.50 -5.34 -17.92
CA LYS A 562 12.83 -4.51 -19.09
C LYS A 562 13.95 -3.52 -18.76
N PRO A 563 14.78 -3.13 -19.75
CA PRO A 563 15.78 -2.09 -19.55
C PRO A 563 15.17 -0.79 -19.01
N GLY A 564 15.80 -0.21 -17.99
CA GLY A 564 15.36 1.03 -17.36
C GLY A 564 14.36 0.84 -16.21
N TYR A 565 13.85 -0.38 -15.98
CA TYR A 565 13.18 -0.68 -14.73
C TYR A 565 14.19 -0.57 -13.58
N PRO A 566 13.77 -0.10 -12.39
CA PRO A 566 14.67 -0.06 -11.26
C PRO A 566 15.05 -1.46 -10.78
N ASP A 567 16.20 -1.54 -10.12
CA ASP A 567 16.71 -2.79 -9.60
C ASP A 567 15.82 -3.33 -8.47
N GLU A 568 15.71 -4.66 -8.42
CA GLU A 568 15.07 -5.38 -7.33
C GLU A 568 15.85 -5.23 -6.02
N LEU A 569 15.13 -5.27 -4.90
CA LEU A 569 15.73 -5.12 -3.58
C LEU A 569 16.33 -6.43 -3.08
N PHE A 570 17.66 -6.47 -3.00
CA PHE A 570 18.41 -7.58 -2.39
C PHE A 570 19.25 -7.08 -1.22
N PRO A 571 19.36 -7.83 -0.11
CA PRO A 571 20.24 -7.46 0.99
C PRO A 571 21.71 -7.60 0.58
N ARG A 572 22.55 -6.70 1.09
CA ARG A 572 24.00 -6.74 0.86
C ARG A 572 24.64 -7.94 1.58
N GLU A 573 25.45 -8.73 0.87
CA GLU A 573 25.97 -10.03 1.34
C GLU A 573 26.77 -9.94 2.65
N ASP A 574 27.62 -8.93 2.81
CA ASP A 574 28.38 -8.70 4.05
C ASP A 574 27.48 -8.42 5.28
N ILE A 575 26.31 -7.82 5.07
CA ILE A 575 25.31 -7.59 6.11
C ILE A 575 24.57 -8.89 6.45
N VAL A 576 24.26 -9.71 5.44
CA VAL A 576 23.70 -11.05 5.65
C VAL A 576 24.64 -11.89 6.52
N GLU A 577 25.93 -11.94 6.18
CA GLU A 577 26.95 -12.67 6.95
C GLU A 577 27.15 -12.10 8.36
N LEU A 578 27.08 -10.77 8.52
CA LEU A 578 27.14 -10.11 9.82
C LEU A 578 25.98 -10.55 10.72
N VAL A 579 24.76 -10.55 10.18
CA VAL A 579 23.56 -10.96 10.89
C VAL A 579 23.61 -12.45 11.22
N ASP A 580 24.09 -13.30 10.31
CA ASP A 580 24.30 -14.73 10.57
C ASP A 580 25.22 -14.96 11.77
N ARG A 581 26.39 -14.32 11.77
CA ARG A 581 27.38 -14.44 12.83
C ARG A 581 26.85 -13.98 14.18
N LYS A 582 25.99 -12.96 14.18
CA LYS A 582 25.42 -12.36 15.40
C LYS A 582 24.04 -12.87 15.77
N TRP A 583 23.42 -13.79 15.01
CA TRP A 583 22.02 -14.18 15.20
C TRP A 583 21.70 -14.62 16.63
N LYS A 584 22.59 -15.41 17.24
CA LYS A 584 22.46 -15.87 18.64
C LYS A 584 22.56 -14.74 19.68
N ASN A 585 23.18 -13.61 19.35
CA ASN A 585 23.22 -12.45 20.23
C ASN A 585 21.89 -11.68 20.21
N TYR A 586 21.19 -11.70 19.07
CA TYR A 586 19.85 -11.11 18.93
C TYR A 586 18.78 -12.02 19.56
N PHE A 587 18.93 -13.32 19.35
CA PHE A 587 18.00 -14.36 19.83
C PHE A 587 18.77 -15.45 20.60
N PRO A 588 19.05 -15.25 21.90
CA PRO A 588 19.83 -16.20 22.71
C PRO A 588 19.23 -17.61 22.80
N ALA A 589 17.91 -17.74 22.65
CA ALA A 589 17.21 -19.02 22.61
C ALA A 589 17.34 -19.77 21.27
N GLY A 590 17.96 -19.17 20.24
CA GLY A 590 18.15 -19.76 18.92
C GLY A 590 16.93 -19.68 17.99
N THR A 591 15.75 -19.49 18.55
CA THR A 591 14.50 -19.13 17.86
C THR A 591 13.88 -17.91 18.54
N PHE A 592 13.07 -17.16 17.79
CA PHE A 592 12.31 -16.02 18.33
C PHE A 592 11.03 -16.46 19.04
#